data_AF-A0A0L9U7X9-F1
#
_entry.id   AF-A0A0L9U7X9-F1
#
_cell.length_a   1.000
_cell.length_b   1.000
_cell.length_c   1.000
_cell.angle_alpha   90.00
_cell.angle_beta   90.00
_cell.angle_gamma   90.00
#
_symmetry.space_group_name_H-M   'P 1'
#
loop_
_entity.id
_entity.type
_entity.pdbx_description
1 polymer ?
#
loop_
_entity_poly.entity_id
_entity_poly.type
_entity_poly.pdbx_seq_one_letter_code
_entity_poly.pdbx_strand_id
1 'polypeptide(L)'
;MPVPPWLSCMVTSCIKPFRPHAIVSSDDDDDELLWCKDIRRHSRGEFSFAACQANQEIEDHSQVEIGSNELFVGVYDGHGGDDCSRFIKARLFNNLINVARNQGTIDEETLREAFAMTEDGFMLLVQRGYELQNNLATVGSCCLVGVIWEGVLYISNLGDSRAIVGTLSTCRSITTQQLTTEHNCIREEIRQELRAKHPNDPDIVVLERGAWRVKGIIQVSRTIGDAYLKSPTYMKPPLTVPVLSAEPTLNTRVLTSDDKFLIFASDGLWEHLTNQQAAEIVHLNPRRGIARRLIKAAVQSAAKRANMEYRALRDLQGGSRRVYHDDITVVVVFLDGPSRFNVQQLSLKAFEDEAGVSEFQSLHDLM
;
A
#
# COMPACT_ATOMS: atom_id res chain seq x y z
N MET A 1 29.85 -26.89 -2.10
CA MET A 1 29.85 -25.60 -2.82
C MET A 1 29.22 -24.56 -1.90
N PRO A 2 29.83 -23.38 -1.74
CA PRO A 2 29.32 -22.37 -0.81
C PRO A 2 27.99 -21.81 -1.31
N VAL A 3 27.03 -21.70 -0.40
CA VAL A 3 25.69 -21.18 -0.65
C VAL A 3 25.81 -19.70 -1.01
N PRO A 4 25.18 -19.20 -2.09
CA PRO A 4 25.22 -17.79 -2.44
C PRO A 4 24.69 -16.91 -1.29
N PRO A 5 25.30 -15.74 -1.00
CA PRO A 5 24.92 -14.88 0.15
C PRO A 5 23.44 -14.49 0.20
N TRP A 6 22.75 -14.47 -0.94
CA TRP A 6 21.32 -14.13 -1.04
C TRP A 6 20.38 -15.26 -0.56
N LEU A 7 20.82 -16.52 -0.53
CA LEU A 7 20.01 -17.64 0.00
C LEU A 7 19.95 -17.64 1.53
N SER A 8 20.95 -17.07 2.21
CA SER A 8 21.00 -16.99 3.68
C SER A 8 19.90 -16.07 4.24
N CYS A 9 19.51 -15.03 3.49
CA CYS A 9 18.42 -14.12 3.88
C CYS A 9 17.03 -14.75 3.86
N MET A 10 16.82 -15.90 3.18
CA MET A 10 15.50 -16.55 3.13
C MET A 10 15.31 -17.60 4.22
N VAL A 11 16.39 -18.22 4.72
CA VAL A 11 16.28 -19.36 5.66
C VAL A 11 16.26 -18.90 7.13
N THR A 12 16.76 -17.70 7.43
CA THR A 12 16.81 -17.20 8.83
C THR A 12 15.51 -16.50 9.28
N SER A 13 14.57 -16.30 8.36
CA SER A 13 13.29 -15.61 8.63
C SER A 13 12.14 -16.58 8.94
N CYS A 14 12.37 -17.89 8.85
CA CYS A 14 11.33 -18.91 9.03
C CYS A 14 11.15 -19.40 10.47
N ILE A 15 11.90 -18.88 11.45
CA ILE A 15 11.72 -19.24 12.87
C ILE A 15 12.04 -18.03 13.75
N LYS A 16 11.12 -17.06 13.84
CA LYS A 16 11.04 -16.19 15.01
C LYS A 16 9.58 -16.09 15.45
N PRO A 17 9.25 -16.54 16.67
CA PRO A 17 7.93 -16.29 17.22
C PRO A 17 7.72 -14.78 17.39
N PHE A 18 6.52 -14.33 17.06
CA PHE A 18 5.98 -13.00 17.31
C PHE A 18 6.31 -12.57 18.75
N ARG A 19 6.89 -11.37 18.91
CA ARG A 19 7.11 -10.74 20.22
C ARG A 19 6.58 -9.30 20.13
N PRO A 20 5.42 -8.99 20.73
CA PRO A 20 4.90 -7.64 20.73
C PRO A 20 5.46 -6.90 21.94
N HIS A 21 6.44 -6.00 21.77
CA HIS A 21 6.74 -4.98 22.78
C HIS A 21 6.84 -3.60 22.12
N ALA A 22 5.67 -3.02 21.85
CA ALA A 22 5.54 -1.60 21.62
C ALA A 22 5.71 -0.86 22.96
N ILE A 23 6.65 0.09 23.03
CA ILE A 23 6.68 1.07 24.12
C ILE A 23 5.53 2.05 23.86
N VAL A 24 4.43 1.85 24.58
CA VAL A 24 3.24 2.71 24.54
C VAL A 24 3.40 3.87 25.52
N SER A 25 3.19 5.09 25.04
CA SER A 25 2.92 6.23 25.93
C SER A 25 1.49 6.11 26.48
N SER A 26 1.38 6.30 27.79
CA SER A 26 0.31 5.98 28.73
C SER A 26 -1.13 6.50 28.49
N ASP A 27 -1.70 6.40 27.29
CA ASP A 27 -3.14 6.67 27.08
C ASP A 27 -3.82 5.53 26.28
N ASP A 28 -4.53 4.66 27.02
CA ASP A 28 -5.60 3.70 26.68
C ASP A 28 -5.78 3.20 25.21
N ASP A 29 -5.26 1.99 24.93
CA ASP A 29 -5.80 0.92 24.04
C ASP A 29 -4.62 0.03 23.56
N ASP A 30 -4.22 -0.97 24.34
CA ASP A 30 -3.25 -2.00 23.90
C ASP A 30 -3.95 -2.98 22.94
N ASP A 31 -4.08 -2.60 21.68
CA ASP A 31 -4.44 -3.53 20.59
C ASP A 31 -3.17 -4.17 20.04
N GLU A 32 -2.94 -5.45 20.35
CA GLU A 32 -1.76 -6.20 19.91
C GLU A 32 -1.66 -6.36 18.38
N LEU A 33 -2.78 -6.24 17.66
CA LEU A 33 -2.85 -6.33 16.20
C LEU A 33 -2.72 -4.97 15.51
N LEU A 34 -2.56 -3.89 16.29
CA LEU A 34 -2.32 -2.55 15.80
C LEU A 34 -0.85 -2.18 15.99
N TRP A 35 -0.17 -1.96 14.88
CA TRP A 35 1.16 -1.34 14.89
C TRP A 35 1.06 0.14 14.52
N CYS A 36 1.84 0.98 15.19
CA CYS A 36 1.99 2.37 14.77
C CYS A 36 3.37 2.94 15.09
N LYS A 37 3.83 3.84 14.24
CA LYS A 37 4.86 4.81 14.57
C LYS A 37 4.20 6.18 14.72
N ASP A 38 4.40 6.75 15.90
CA ASP A 38 4.11 8.15 16.18
C ASP A 38 4.89 9.08 15.23
N ILE A 39 4.68 10.39 15.36
CA ILE A 39 5.22 11.40 14.44
C ILE A 39 6.72 11.20 14.17
N ARG A 40 7.06 11.21 12.88
CA ARG A 40 8.43 11.28 12.35
C ARG A 40 8.53 12.46 11.39
N ARG A 41 9.75 12.96 11.17
CA ARG A 41 10.01 14.13 10.32
C ARG A 41 10.50 13.71 8.95
N HIS A 42 10.11 14.48 7.94
CA HIS A 42 10.66 14.44 6.57
C HIS A 42 11.01 15.86 6.12
N SER A 43 11.59 15.99 4.93
CA SER A 43 12.11 17.26 4.40
C SER A 43 11.07 18.39 4.30
N ARG A 44 9.78 18.05 4.27
CA ARG A 44 8.67 19.00 4.11
C ARG A 44 7.68 19.02 5.28
N GLY A 45 8.02 18.41 6.41
CA GLY A 45 7.14 18.37 7.58
C GLY A 45 7.24 17.08 8.37
N GLU A 46 6.08 16.50 8.66
CA GLU A 46 5.93 15.34 9.54
C GLU A 46 5.09 14.25 8.88
N PHE A 47 5.15 13.03 9.38
CA PHE A 47 4.22 11.97 9.00
C PHE A 47 3.86 11.07 10.19
N SER A 48 2.71 10.40 10.08
CA SER A 48 2.24 9.37 11.00
C SER A 48 1.92 8.11 10.20
N PHE A 49 2.24 6.94 10.78
CA PHE A 49 2.16 5.67 10.08
C PHE A 49 1.58 4.60 11.01
N ALA A 50 0.54 3.90 10.57
CA ALA A 50 -0.06 2.81 11.33
C ALA A 50 -0.57 1.71 10.40
N ALA A 51 -0.64 0.50 10.94
CA ALA A 51 -1.22 -0.66 10.28
C ALA A 51 -2.00 -1.50 11.32
N CYS A 52 -3.08 -2.15 10.88
CA CYS A 52 -3.95 -2.97 11.73
C CYS A 52 -4.24 -4.29 11.04
N GLN A 53 -3.96 -5.38 11.72
CA GLN A 53 -4.23 -6.72 11.22
C GLN A 53 -5.70 -7.13 11.50
N ALA A 54 -6.34 -7.65 10.47
CA ALA A 54 -7.65 -8.28 10.48
C ALA A 54 -7.59 -9.75 10.04
N ASN A 55 -6.74 -10.08 9.07
CA ASN A 55 -6.50 -11.44 8.60
C ASN A 55 -5.78 -12.30 9.65
N GLN A 56 -5.72 -13.62 9.44
CA GLN A 56 -5.03 -14.52 10.37
C GLN A 56 -3.54 -14.16 10.46
N GLU A 57 -2.94 -13.88 9.31
CA GLU A 57 -1.64 -13.21 9.15
C GLU A 57 -1.91 -11.93 8.36
N ILE A 58 -1.20 -10.85 8.68
CA ILE A 58 -1.38 -9.61 7.93
C ILE A 58 -0.88 -9.76 6.49
N GLU A 59 -1.72 -9.43 5.52
CA GLU A 59 -1.37 -9.44 4.09
C GLU A 59 -0.90 -8.04 3.64
N ASP A 60 -1.41 -6.98 4.28
CA ASP A 60 -0.95 -5.60 4.14
C ASP A 60 0.53 -5.43 4.52
N HIS A 61 1.30 -4.84 3.61
CA HIS A 61 2.67 -4.39 3.85
C HIS A 61 2.84 -2.93 3.44
N SER A 62 3.78 -2.25 4.07
CA SER A 62 4.00 -0.83 3.78
C SER A 62 5.34 -0.33 4.27
N GLN A 63 5.77 0.79 3.69
CA GLN A 63 7.01 1.43 4.05
C GLN A 63 7.04 2.92 3.75
N VAL A 64 7.91 3.63 4.48
CA VAL A 64 8.26 5.02 4.26
C VAL A 64 9.78 5.14 4.21
N GLU A 65 10.31 5.68 3.12
CA GLU A 65 11.73 5.94 2.95
C GLU A 65 11.95 7.46 2.93
N ILE A 66 12.85 7.93 3.78
CA ILE A 66 13.11 9.35 3.96
C ILE A 66 14.47 9.66 3.34
N GLY A 67 14.49 10.59 2.38
CA GLY A 67 15.71 11.16 1.81
C GLY A 67 16.05 12.51 2.43
N SER A 68 17.06 13.18 1.86
CA SER A 68 17.44 14.54 2.27
C SER A 68 16.33 15.52 1.92
N ASN A 69 15.81 15.42 0.70
CA ASN A 69 14.70 16.22 0.19
C ASN A 69 13.54 15.37 -0.32
N GLU A 70 13.73 14.05 -0.34
CA GLU A 70 12.83 13.07 -0.91
C GLU A 70 11.98 12.36 0.13
N LEU A 71 10.83 11.87 -0.28
CA LEU A 71 10.01 10.97 0.51
C LEU A 71 9.40 9.92 -0.41
N PHE A 72 9.51 8.65 -0.06
CA PHE A 72 8.77 7.56 -0.68
C PHE A 72 7.79 7.00 0.34
N VAL A 73 6.57 6.75 -0.09
CA VAL A 73 5.53 6.06 0.67
C VAL A 73 5.01 4.91 -0.19
N GLY A 74 4.98 3.71 0.38
CA GLY A 74 4.43 2.52 -0.26
C GLY A 74 3.37 1.86 0.62
N VAL A 75 2.22 1.53 0.03
CA VAL A 75 1.15 0.73 0.63
C VAL A 75 0.84 -0.42 -0.32
N TYR A 76 0.95 -1.65 0.19
CA TYR A 76 0.87 -2.88 -0.58
C TYR A 76 -0.14 -3.79 0.07
N ASP A 77 -1.33 -3.83 -0.49
CA ASP A 77 -2.46 -4.59 0.04
C ASP A 77 -2.44 -5.97 -0.62
N GLY A 78 -2.09 -6.98 0.18
CA GLY A 78 -1.83 -8.34 -0.28
C GLY A 78 -3.09 -9.19 -0.24
N HIS A 79 -3.17 -10.19 -1.13
CA HIS A 79 -4.26 -11.16 -1.10
C HIS A 79 -3.82 -12.55 -1.54
N GLY A 80 -4.46 -13.56 -0.95
CA GLY A 80 -4.15 -14.96 -1.20
C GLY A 80 -2.84 -15.41 -0.55
N GLY A 81 -2.33 -14.65 0.41
CA GLY A 81 -1.01 -14.72 1.03
C GLY A 81 -0.31 -13.36 1.05
N ASP A 82 0.70 -13.22 1.91
CA ASP A 82 1.49 -11.99 2.05
C ASP A 82 2.77 -11.98 1.18
N ASP A 83 3.09 -13.09 0.49
CA ASP A 83 4.34 -13.25 -0.25
C ASP A 83 4.57 -12.15 -1.31
N CYS A 84 3.50 -11.72 -1.98
CA CYS A 84 3.59 -10.69 -3.02
C CYS A 84 3.82 -9.29 -2.42
N SER A 85 2.99 -8.87 -1.46
CA SER A 85 3.12 -7.57 -0.78
C SER A 85 4.46 -7.46 -0.04
N ARG A 86 4.92 -8.56 0.58
CA ARG A 86 6.25 -8.67 1.20
C ARG A 86 7.39 -8.58 0.18
N PHE A 87 7.23 -9.18 -1.01
CA PHE A 87 8.21 -9.04 -2.09
C PHE A 87 8.29 -7.60 -2.60
N ILE A 88 7.15 -6.94 -2.80
CA ILE A 88 7.07 -5.54 -3.22
C ILE A 88 7.80 -4.65 -2.20
N LYS A 89 7.50 -4.80 -0.90
CA LYS A 89 8.21 -4.10 0.19
C LYS A 89 9.73 -4.30 0.11
N ALA A 90 10.20 -5.50 -0.25
CA ALA A 90 11.64 -5.77 -0.32
C ALA A 90 12.33 -5.21 -1.59
N ARG A 91 11.59 -4.98 -2.68
CA ARG A 91 12.18 -4.79 -4.02
C ARG A 91 11.83 -3.48 -4.71
N LEU A 92 10.58 -3.01 -4.58
CA LEU A 92 10.08 -1.92 -5.42
C LEU A 92 10.88 -0.63 -5.25
N PHE A 93 11.15 -0.23 -4.00
CA PHE A 93 11.96 0.96 -3.73
C PHE A 93 13.38 0.82 -4.27
N ASN A 94 14.02 -0.34 -4.11
CA ASN A 94 15.37 -0.57 -4.64
C ASN A 94 15.39 -0.52 -6.17
N ASN A 95 14.37 -1.07 -6.83
CA ASN A 95 14.21 -0.99 -8.27
C ASN A 95 14.05 0.48 -8.71
N LEU A 96 13.21 1.25 -8.02
CA LEU A 96 13.04 2.69 -8.26
C LEU A 96 14.36 3.44 -8.14
N ILE A 97 15.11 3.23 -7.07
CA ILE A 97 16.41 3.89 -6.85
C ILE A 97 17.41 3.51 -7.96
N ASN A 98 17.46 2.24 -8.38
CA ASN A 98 18.36 1.81 -9.45
C ASN A 98 18.00 2.46 -10.80
N VAL A 99 16.72 2.51 -11.15
CA VAL A 99 16.26 3.17 -12.37
C VAL A 99 16.55 4.67 -12.30
N ALA A 100 16.23 5.32 -11.17
CA ALA A 100 16.48 6.74 -10.95
C ALA A 100 17.97 7.10 -11.04
N ARG A 101 18.87 6.27 -10.50
CA ARG A 101 20.33 6.45 -10.64
C ARG A 101 20.77 6.42 -12.11
N ASN A 102 20.20 5.52 -12.91
CA ASN A 102 20.54 5.39 -14.32
C ASN A 102 19.99 6.55 -15.17
N GLN A 103 18.81 7.06 -14.81
CA GLN A 103 18.12 8.13 -15.55
C GLN A 103 18.48 9.55 -15.05
N GLY A 104 18.96 9.68 -13.81
CA GLY A 104 19.26 10.96 -13.17
C GLY A 104 18.04 11.74 -12.67
N THR A 105 16.87 11.10 -12.59
CA THR A 105 15.61 11.74 -12.14
C THR A 105 14.64 10.71 -11.59
N ILE A 106 13.59 11.17 -10.90
CA ILE A 106 12.38 10.39 -10.63
C ILE A 106 11.22 11.07 -11.36
N ASP A 107 10.67 10.38 -12.35
CA ASP A 107 9.46 10.79 -13.06
C ASP A 107 8.49 9.60 -13.27
N GLU A 108 7.46 9.82 -14.11
CA GLU A 108 6.47 8.80 -14.43
C GLU A 108 7.06 7.57 -15.12
N GLU A 109 8.09 7.73 -15.96
CA GLU A 109 8.76 6.62 -16.63
C GLU A 109 9.61 5.83 -15.65
N THR A 110 10.34 6.52 -14.76
CA THR A 110 11.10 5.88 -13.69
C THR A 110 10.21 4.98 -12.83
N LEU A 111 9.01 5.46 -12.47
CA LEU A 111 8.03 4.67 -11.71
C LEU A 111 7.48 3.50 -12.52
N ARG A 112 7.14 3.71 -13.80
CA ARG A 112 6.64 2.65 -14.68
C ARG A 112 7.65 1.51 -14.80
N GLU A 113 8.92 1.83 -15.05
CA GLU A 113 10.00 0.85 -15.17
C GLU A 113 10.23 0.11 -13.83
N ALA A 114 10.21 0.83 -12.70
CA ALA A 114 10.36 0.21 -11.38
C ALA A 114 9.23 -0.79 -11.06
N PHE A 115 7.99 -0.48 -11.44
CA PHE A 115 6.84 -1.37 -11.30
C PHE A 115 6.99 -2.60 -12.20
N ALA A 116 7.34 -2.42 -13.48
CA ALA A 116 7.57 -3.51 -14.43
C ALA A 116 8.68 -4.46 -13.95
N MET A 117 9.82 -3.93 -13.50
CA MET A 117 10.92 -4.73 -12.93
C MET A 117 10.48 -5.52 -11.68
N THR A 118 9.56 -4.96 -10.89
CA THR A 118 9.04 -5.60 -9.68
C THR A 118 8.09 -6.74 -10.04
N GLU A 119 7.18 -6.53 -10.99
CA GLU A 119 6.33 -7.60 -11.53
C GLU A 119 7.17 -8.73 -12.13
N ASP A 120 8.10 -8.41 -13.02
CA ASP A 120 8.98 -9.41 -13.66
C ASP A 120 9.77 -10.22 -12.62
N GLY A 121 10.29 -9.53 -11.59
CA GLY A 121 10.98 -10.16 -10.48
C GLY A 121 10.10 -11.13 -9.70
N PHE A 122 8.84 -10.78 -9.44
CA PHE A 122 7.90 -11.66 -8.74
C PHE A 122 7.46 -12.83 -9.64
N MET A 123 7.19 -12.59 -10.91
CA MET A 123 6.83 -13.64 -11.88
C MET A 123 7.96 -14.67 -12.07
N LEU A 124 9.22 -14.25 -11.97
CA LEU A 124 10.36 -15.17 -11.92
C LEU A 124 10.38 -16.03 -10.65
N LEU A 125 9.99 -15.48 -9.49
CA LEU A 125 9.82 -16.27 -8.28
C LEU A 125 8.68 -17.28 -8.41
N VAL A 126 7.56 -16.87 -9.01
CA VAL A 126 6.44 -17.79 -9.30
C VAL A 126 6.91 -18.94 -10.17
N GLN A 127 7.67 -18.66 -11.24
CA GLN A 127 8.21 -19.70 -12.13
C GLN A 127 9.07 -20.72 -11.36
N ARG A 128 10.00 -20.24 -10.54
CA ARG A 128 10.87 -21.10 -9.72
C ARG A 128 10.11 -21.86 -8.64
N GLY A 129 9.08 -21.24 -8.04
CA GLY A 129 8.25 -21.85 -7.00
C GLY A 129 7.22 -22.84 -7.55
N TYR A 130 6.75 -22.65 -8.78
CA TYR A 130 5.79 -23.54 -9.43
C TYR A 130 6.39 -24.93 -9.68
N GLU A 131 7.67 -24.99 -10.05
CA GLU A 131 8.44 -26.24 -10.13
C GLU A 131 8.47 -27.00 -8.79
N LEU A 132 8.26 -26.29 -7.68
CA LEU A 132 8.25 -26.81 -6.31
C LEU A 132 6.83 -26.98 -5.72
N GLN A 133 5.78 -26.84 -6.54
CA GLN A 133 4.37 -26.90 -6.11
C GLN A 133 3.95 -25.84 -5.07
N ASN A 134 4.61 -24.68 -5.07
CA ASN A 134 4.17 -23.55 -4.24
C ASN A 134 2.96 -22.82 -4.86
N ASN A 135 2.06 -22.32 -4.01
CA ASN A 135 0.87 -21.58 -4.44
C ASN A 135 1.13 -20.11 -4.80
N LEU A 136 2.39 -19.70 -5.02
CA LEU A 136 2.76 -18.31 -5.34
C LEU A 136 2.02 -17.76 -6.57
N ALA A 137 1.60 -18.63 -7.49
CA ALA A 137 0.87 -18.22 -8.68
C ALA A 137 -0.50 -17.59 -8.37
N THR A 138 -1.09 -17.86 -7.19
CA THR A 138 -2.39 -17.31 -6.75
C THR A 138 -2.25 -16.17 -5.76
N VAL A 139 -1.03 -15.75 -5.43
CA VAL A 139 -0.77 -14.63 -4.52
C VAL A 139 -0.59 -13.37 -5.35
N GLY A 140 -1.21 -12.28 -4.91
CA GLY A 140 -1.09 -10.98 -5.55
C GLY A 140 -1.11 -9.85 -4.55
N SER A 141 -0.93 -8.63 -5.05
CA SER A 141 -1.04 -7.44 -4.23
C SER A 141 -1.40 -6.21 -5.06
N CYS A 142 -2.32 -5.40 -4.53
CA CYS A 142 -2.49 -4.00 -4.90
C CYS A 142 -1.25 -3.21 -4.47
N CYS A 143 -0.88 -2.17 -5.20
CA CYS A 143 0.34 -1.43 -4.95
C CYS A 143 0.15 0.06 -5.21
N LEU A 144 0.20 0.84 -4.13
CA LEU A 144 0.16 2.30 -4.15
C LEU A 144 1.51 2.86 -3.72
N VAL A 145 2.11 3.68 -4.58
CA VAL A 145 3.34 4.42 -4.29
C VAL A 145 3.11 5.92 -4.47
N GLY A 146 3.62 6.70 -3.52
CA GLY A 146 3.79 8.15 -3.64
C GLY A 146 5.26 8.53 -3.43
N VAL A 147 5.80 9.36 -4.32
CA VAL A 147 7.16 9.88 -4.22
C VAL A 147 7.15 11.39 -4.31
N ILE A 148 7.71 12.05 -3.30
CA ILE A 148 8.00 13.49 -3.36
C ILE A 148 9.45 13.64 -3.82
N TRP A 149 9.63 14.20 -5.00
CA TRP A 149 10.93 14.47 -5.62
C TRP A 149 10.92 15.90 -6.15
N GLU A 150 11.91 16.72 -5.76
CA GLU A 150 12.06 18.12 -6.18
C GLU A 150 10.79 18.99 -6.06
N GLY A 151 9.95 18.71 -5.06
CA GLY A 151 8.70 19.45 -4.83
C GLY A 151 7.52 19.01 -5.69
N VAL A 152 7.69 17.97 -6.50
CA VAL A 152 6.64 17.29 -7.26
C VAL A 152 6.28 15.99 -6.55
N LEU A 153 4.99 15.72 -6.45
CA LEU A 153 4.45 14.46 -5.98
C LEU A 153 4.11 13.59 -7.20
N TYR A 154 4.77 12.45 -7.32
CA TYR A 154 4.48 11.41 -8.28
C TYR A 154 3.75 10.26 -7.59
N ILE A 155 2.68 9.76 -8.21
CA ILE A 155 1.85 8.69 -7.66
C ILE A 155 1.70 7.61 -8.71
N SER A 156 1.87 6.37 -8.29
CA SER A 156 1.66 5.16 -9.11
C SER A 156 0.72 4.23 -8.35
N ASN A 157 -0.37 3.79 -8.99
CA ASN A 157 -1.36 2.92 -8.34
C ASN A 157 -1.70 1.70 -9.21
N LEU A 158 -1.75 0.53 -8.56
CA LEU A 158 -2.32 -0.73 -9.02
C LEU A 158 -3.35 -1.19 -7.99
N GLY A 159 -4.54 -1.57 -8.44
CA GLY A 159 -5.62 -1.96 -7.53
C GLY A 159 -6.39 -0.77 -6.95
N ASP A 160 -6.85 -0.90 -5.72
CA ASP A 160 -7.89 -0.08 -5.09
C ASP A 160 -7.49 0.53 -3.73
N SER A 161 -6.21 0.43 -3.38
CA SER A 161 -5.59 1.40 -2.49
C SER A 161 -5.76 2.82 -3.04
N ARG A 162 -5.84 3.81 -2.13
CA ARG A 162 -6.16 5.19 -2.51
C ARG A 162 -5.28 6.21 -1.80
N ALA A 163 -4.89 7.24 -2.57
CA ALA A 163 -4.26 8.44 -2.05
C ALA A 163 -5.16 9.66 -2.22
N ILE A 164 -5.22 10.52 -1.20
CA ILE A 164 -5.92 11.81 -1.25
C ILE A 164 -5.03 12.95 -0.76
N VAL A 165 -5.26 14.16 -1.28
CA VAL A 165 -4.70 15.40 -0.73
C VAL A 165 -5.77 16.16 0.04
N GLY A 166 -5.39 16.72 1.18
CA GLY A 166 -6.15 17.73 1.92
C GLY A 166 -5.58 19.11 1.65
N THR A 167 -6.43 20.01 1.16
CA THR A 167 -6.08 21.40 0.81
C THR A 167 -6.91 22.35 1.67
N LEU A 168 -6.29 23.39 2.23
CA LEU A 168 -7.01 24.40 2.99
C LEU A 168 -7.69 25.39 2.05
N SER A 169 -9.01 25.47 2.10
CA SER A 169 -9.79 26.41 1.30
C SER A 169 -9.65 27.85 1.83
N THR A 170 -10.08 28.82 1.03
CA THR A 170 -10.12 30.23 1.41
C THR A 170 -11.00 30.52 2.63
N CYS A 171 -12.01 29.69 2.90
CA CYS A 171 -12.86 29.80 4.08
C CYS A 171 -12.32 29.01 5.30
N ARG A 172 -11.06 28.60 5.27
CA ARG A 172 -10.38 27.81 6.32
C ARG A 172 -11.03 26.45 6.58
N SER A 173 -11.79 25.92 5.63
CA SER A 173 -12.26 24.53 5.66
C SER A 173 -11.28 23.62 4.91
N ILE A 174 -11.21 22.34 5.30
CA ILE A 174 -10.44 21.36 4.53
C ILE A 174 -11.29 20.84 3.38
N THR A 175 -10.73 20.87 2.17
CA THR A 175 -11.28 20.20 0.99
C THR A 175 -10.34 19.07 0.58
N THR A 176 -10.88 17.99 0.05
CA THR A 176 -10.08 16.84 -0.40
C THR A 176 -10.22 16.57 -1.89
N GLN A 177 -9.12 16.14 -2.51
CA GLN A 177 -9.10 15.58 -3.85
C GLN A 177 -8.47 14.18 -3.81
N GLN A 178 -9.11 13.22 -4.50
CA GLN A 178 -8.51 11.90 -4.75
C GLN A 178 -7.46 12.01 -5.85
N LEU A 179 -6.32 11.37 -5.62
CA LEU A 179 -5.16 11.44 -6.50
C LEU A 179 -4.91 10.14 -7.29
N THR A 180 -5.61 9.06 -6.94
CA THR A 180 -5.47 7.75 -7.60
C THR A 180 -6.72 7.38 -8.39
N THR A 181 -6.52 6.72 -9.52
CA THR A 181 -7.58 5.93 -10.17
C THR A 181 -7.59 4.54 -9.53
N GLU A 182 -8.75 4.14 -9.02
CA GLU A 182 -8.91 2.81 -8.42
C GLU A 182 -9.32 1.80 -9.50
N HIS A 183 -8.70 0.63 -9.45
CA HIS A 183 -8.89 -0.46 -10.41
C HIS A 183 -9.84 -1.54 -9.88
N ASN A 184 -10.85 -1.17 -9.11
CA ASN A 184 -11.87 -2.09 -8.58
C ASN A 184 -13.10 -2.15 -9.51
N CYS A 185 -13.64 -3.35 -9.71
CA CYS A 185 -14.81 -3.63 -10.53
C CYS A 185 -16.11 -3.02 -10.00
N ILE A 186 -16.15 -2.47 -8.77
CA ILE A 186 -17.25 -1.64 -8.27
C ILE A 186 -17.40 -0.34 -9.07
N ARG A 187 -16.33 0.11 -9.74
CA ARG A 187 -16.34 1.26 -10.63
C ARG A 187 -16.84 0.87 -12.02
N GLU A 188 -17.80 1.64 -12.54
CA GLU A 188 -18.38 1.36 -13.86
C GLU A 188 -17.34 1.50 -14.97
N GLU A 189 -16.40 2.45 -14.84
CA GLU A 189 -15.36 2.68 -15.83
C GLU A 189 -14.47 1.43 -16.00
N ILE A 190 -14.13 0.76 -14.90
CA ILE A 190 -13.34 -0.48 -14.91
C ILE A 190 -14.14 -1.62 -15.54
N ARG A 191 -15.45 -1.72 -15.27
CA ARG A 191 -16.31 -2.72 -15.93
C ARG A 191 -16.40 -2.51 -17.44
N GLN A 192 -16.48 -1.26 -17.88
CA GLN A 192 -16.50 -0.92 -19.30
C GLN A 192 -15.15 -1.22 -19.97
N GLU A 193 -14.04 -0.87 -19.32
CA GLU A 193 -12.68 -1.20 -19.78
C GLU A 193 -12.51 -2.71 -19.99
N LEU A 194 -12.92 -3.53 -19.00
CA LEU A 194 -12.86 -5.00 -19.07
C LEU A 194 -13.71 -5.55 -20.23
N ARG A 195 -14.95 -5.10 -20.38
CA ARG A 195 -15.82 -5.53 -21.49
C ARG A 195 -15.27 -5.14 -22.85
N ALA A 196 -14.66 -3.96 -22.97
CA ALA A 196 -14.06 -3.50 -24.21
C ALA A 196 -12.80 -4.30 -24.59
N LYS A 197 -11.98 -4.69 -23.61
CA LYS A 197 -10.79 -5.53 -23.80
C LYS A 197 -11.14 -6.99 -24.10
N HIS A 198 -12.30 -7.47 -23.63
CA HIS A 198 -12.75 -8.85 -23.77
C HIS A 198 -14.15 -8.93 -24.43
N PRO A 199 -14.32 -8.46 -25.68
CA PRO A 199 -15.64 -8.34 -26.31
C PRO A 199 -16.34 -9.69 -26.55
N ASN A 200 -15.58 -10.79 -26.55
CA ASN A 200 -16.09 -12.15 -26.77
C ASN A 200 -16.30 -12.93 -25.46
N ASP A 201 -16.10 -12.29 -24.29
CA ASP A 201 -16.27 -12.91 -22.98
C ASP A 201 -17.37 -12.17 -22.20
N PRO A 202 -18.65 -12.57 -22.34
CA PRO A 202 -19.75 -11.91 -21.65
C PRO A 202 -19.64 -12.03 -20.12
N ASP A 203 -18.85 -13.01 -19.63
CA ASP A 203 -18.63 -13.28 -18.22
C ASP A 203 -17.34 -12.64 -17.70
N ILE A 204 -16.69 -11.74 -18.46
CA ILE A 204 -15.44 -11.09 -18.04
C ILE A 204 -15.58 -10.37 -16.70
N VAL A 205 -16.75 -9.77 -16.44
CA VAL A 205 -17.05 -9.09 -15.19
C VAL A 205 -18.49 -9.35 -14.78
N VAL A 206 -18.65 -10.03 -13.63
CA VAL A 206 -19.95 -10.53 -13.15
C VAL A 206 -20.17 -10.14 -11.69
N LEU A 207 -21.43 -9.99 -11.30
CA LEU A 207 -21.81 -9.76 -9.91
C LEU A 207 -21.92 -11.11 -9.19
N GLU A 208 -20.95 -11.42 -8.32
CA GLU A 208 -20.91 -12.67 -7.57
C GLU A 208 -20.52 -12.41 -6.12
N ARG A 209 -21.16 -13.12 -5.17
CA ARG A 209 -20.94 -12.94 -3.73
C ARG A 209 -21.13 -11.49 -3.27
N GLY A 210 -22.08 -10.78 -3.89
CA GLY A 210 -22.43 -9.39 -3.53
C GLY A 210 -21.48 -8.32 -4.06
N ALA A 211 -20.46 -8.66 -4.85
CA ALA A 211 -19.51 -7.71 -5.41
C ALA A 211 -19.24 -7.99 -6.91
N TRP A 212 -18.88 -6.95 -7.66
CA TRP A 212 -18.44 -7.13 -9.04
C TRP A 212 -17.04 -7.73 -9.07
N ARG A 213 -16.83 -8.75 -9.89
CA ARG A 213 -15.58 -9.51 -9.95
C ARG A 213 -15.18 -9.86 -11.38
N VAL A 214 -13.88 -9.80 -11.67
CA VAL A 214 -13.29 -10.31 -12.91
C VAL A 214 -13.47 -11.83 -12.92
N LYS A 215 -14.21 -12.36 -13.90
CA LYS A 215 -14.54 -13.78 -14.05
C LYS A 215 -15.16 -14.44 -12.79
N GLY A 216 -15.75 -13.65 -11.89
CA GLY A 216 -16.26 -14.12 -10.60
C GLY A 216 -15.18 -14.31 -9.51
N ILE A 217 -13.91 -14.07 -9.83
CA ILE A 217 -12.76 -14.42 -8.99
C ILE A 217 -12.37 -13.24 -8.08
N ILE A 218 -11.88 -12.14 -8.64
CA ILE A 218 -11.23 -11.04 -7.92
C ILE A 218 -11.92 -9.70 -8.19
N GLN A 219 -11.92 -8.78 -7.22
CA GLN A 219 -12.58 -7.47 -7.37
C GLN A 219 -11.73 -6.44 -8.11
N VAL A 220 -10.40 -6.57 -8.10
CA VAL A 220 -9.48 -5.67 -8.81
C VAL A 220 -9.11 -6.17 -10.20
N SER A 221 -8.89 -5.24 -11.14
CA SER A 221 -8.46 -5.52 -12.51
C SER A 221 -6.95 -5.40 -12.70
N ARG A 222 -6.23 -4.87 -11.71
CA ARG A 222 -4.78 -4.67 -11.78
C ARG A 222 -4.09 -4.94 -10.45
N THR A 223 -2.99 -5.68 -10.49
CA THR A 223 -2.20 -6.12 -9.33
C THR A 223 -0.75 -6.35 -9.75
N ILE A 224 0.17 -6.50 -8.79
CA ILE A 224 1.41 -7.25 -8.97
C ILE A 224 1.13 -8.71 -8.55
N GLY A 225 1.72 -9.69 -9.21
CA GLY A 225 1.44 -11.11 -8.94
C GLY A 225 0.18 -11.63 -9.65
N ASP A 226 -0.62 -12.47 -9.00
CA ASP A 226 -1.78 -13.13 -9.62
C ASP A 226 -1.45 -13.80 -10.96
N ALA A 227 -0.33 -14.52 -11.01
CA ALA A 227 0.19 -15.11 -12.23
C ALA A 227 -0.84 -16.01 -12.96
N TYR A 228 -1.70 -16.68 -12.19
CA TYR A 228 -2.80 -17.50 -12.70
C TYR A 228 -3.89 -16.72 -13.46
N LEU A 229 -3.91 -15.39 -13.39
CA LEU A 229 -4.83 -14.50 -14.11
C LEU A 229 -4.14 -13.72 -15.24
N LYS A 230 -2.81 -13.84 -15.37
CA LYS A 230 -1.99 -13.05 -16.31
C LYS A 230 -1.22 -13.89 -17.31
N SER A 231 -0.84 -15.13 -16.96
CA SER A 231 0.02 -15.97 -17.80
C SER A 231 -0.65 -17.30 -18.18
N PRO A 232 -0.66 -17.68 -19.48
CA PRO A 232 -1.22 -18.95 -19.95
C PRO A 232 -0.59 -20.18 -19.28
N THR A 233 0.65 -20.06 -18.80
CA THR A 233 1.35 -21.14 -18.10
C THR A 233 0.67 -21.55 -16.80
N TYR A 234 0.06 -20.60 -16.08
CA TYR A 234 -0.51 -20.82 -14.75
C TYR A 234 -2.05 -20.76 -14.73
N MET A 235 -2.65 -20.28 -15.81
CA MET A 235 -4.11 -20.25 -15.99
C MET A 235 -4.70 -21.67 -15.96
N LYS A 236 -5.85 -21.79 -15.30
CA LYS A 236 -6.66 -23.01 -15.32
C LYS A 236 -8.01 -22.71 -15.98
N PRO A 237 -8.65 -23.71 -16.63
CA PRO A 237 -10.00 -23.55 -17.15
C PRO A 237 -10.96 -23.01 -16.06
N PRO A 238 -11.89 -22.10 -16.39
CA PRO A 238 -12.27 -21.66 -17.74
C PRO A 238 -11.46 -20.48 -18.30
N LEU A 239 -10.37 -20.04 -17.66
CA LEU A 239 -9.55 -18.94 -18.15
C LEU A 239 -8.76 -19.37 -19.40
N THR A 240 -8.88 -18.59 -20.47
CA THR A 240 -8.22 -18.86 -21.76
C THR A 240 -7.30 -17.73 -22.23
N VAL A 241 -7.46 -16.53 -21.67
CA VAL A 241 -6.66 -15.33 -21.96
C VAL A 241 -6.37 -14.57 -20.68
N PRO A 242 -5.29 -13.77 -20.60
CA PRO A 242 -5.00 -12.93 -19.45
C PRO A 242 -6.15 -11.95 -19.19
N VAL A 243 -6.56 -11.79 -17.93
CA VAL A 243 -7.68 -10.92 -17.53
C VAL A 243 -7.28 -9.81 -16.55
N LEU A 244 -6.05 -9.86 -16.02
CA LEU A 244 -5.47 -8.83 -15.16
C LEU A 244 -4.28 -8.15 -15.84
N SER A 245 -3.95 -6.95 -15.37
CA SER A 245 -2.76 -6.19 -15.80
C SER A 245 -1.88 -5.80 -14.61
N ALA A 246 -0.58 -5.63 -14.85
CA ALA A 246 0.36 -5.05 -13.89
C ALA A 246 0.76 -3.61 -14.26
N GLU A 247 0.06 -2.98 -15.21
CA GLU A 247 0.36 -1.61 -15.66
C GLU A 247 -0.27 -0.58 -14.72
N PRO A 248 0.54 0.23 -14.00
CA PRO A 248 0.01 1.19 -13.05
C PRO A 248 -0.66 2.37 -13.75
N THR A 249 -1.59 3.02 -13.06
CA THR A 249 -2.01 4.38 -13.43
C THR A 249 -1.19 5.39 -12.65
N LEU A 250 -0.61 6.33 -13.37
CA LEU A 250 0.27 7.38 -12.85
C LEU A 250 -0.48 8.71 -12.75
N ASN A 251 -0.12 9.49 -11.75
CA ASN A 251 -0.58 10.86 -11.59
C ASN A 251 0.52 11.72 -10.97
N THR A 252 0.67 12.95 -11.48
CA THR A 252 1.71 13.88 -11.06
C THR A 252 1.09 15.19 -10.59
N ARG A 253 1.59 15.73 -9.46
CA ARG A 253 1.13 17.00 -8.89
C ARG A 253 2.30 17.84 -8.40
N VAL A 254 2.39 19.08 -8.88
CA VAL A 254 3.27 20.08 -8.26
C VAL A 254 2.69 20.47 -6.90
N LEU A 255 3.46 20.28 -5.82
CA LEU A 255 3.00 20.60 -4.48
C LEU A 255 3.00 22.11 -4.24
N THR A 256 1.90 22.60 -3.70
CA THR A 256 1.71 24.03 -3.40
C THR A 256 1.65 24.27 -1.90
N SER A 257 1.67 25.54 -1.49
CA SER A 257 1.45 25.92 -0.09
C SER A 257 0.05 25.61 0.42
N ASP A 258 -0.92 25.39 -0.46
CA ASP A 258 -2.30 25.12 -0.10
C ASP A 258 -2.51 23.64 0.28
N ASP A 259 -1.68 22.76 -0.25
CA ASP A 259 -1.63 21.34 0.08
C ASP A 259 -1.10 21.18 1.51
N LYS A 260 -1.92 20.64 2.42
CA LYS A 260 -1.60 20.56 3.85
C LYS A 260 -1.18 19.17 4.28
N PHE A 261 -1.77 18.15 3.68
CA PHE A 261 -1.40 16.77 3.94
C PHE A 261 -1.83 15.85 2.81
N LEU A 262 -1.21 14.68 2.79
CA LEU A 262 -1.56 13.53 1.97
C LEU A 262 -1.98 12.38 2.89
N ILE A 263 -2.93 11.57 2.44
CA ILE A 263 -3.27 10.30 3.09
C ILE A 263 -3.12 9.21 2.05
N PHE A 264 -2.29 8.22 2.34
CA PHE A 264 -2.15 6.96 1.59
C PHE A 264 -2.70 5.83 2.44
N ALA A 265 -3.62 5.03 1.91
CA ALA A 265 -4.15 3.90 2.65
C ALA A 265 -4.66 2.77 1.75
N SER A 266 -4.66 1.55 2.28
CA SER A 266 -5.31 0.37 1.68
C SER A 266 -6.82 0.52 1.69
N ASP A 267 -7.51 -0.33 0.93
CA ASP A 267 -8.97 -0.26 0.78
C ASP A 267 -9.70 -0.46 2.13
N GLY A 268 -9.11 -1.20 3.08
CA GLY A 268 -9.63 -1.40 4.42
C GLY A 268 -9.91 -0.12 5.19
N LEU A 269 -9.26 1.01 4.86
CA LEU A 269 -9.68 2.33 5.37
C LEU A 269 -10.92 2.86 4.62
N TRP A 270 -10.86 2.80 3.29
CA TRP A 270 -11.78 3.46 2.37
C TRP A 270 -13.14 2.76 2.23
N GLU A 271 -13.23 1.49 2.61
CA GLU A 271 -14.51 0.78 2.78
C GLU A 271 -15.35 1.38 3.91
N HIS A 272 -14.71 2.02 4.88
CA HIS A 272 -15.33 2.48 6.13
C HIS A 272 -15.45 3.99 6.25
N LEU A 273 -14.55 4.75 5.61
CA LEU A 273 -14.51 6.21 5.64
C LEU A 273 -14.55 6.80 4.23
N THR A 274 -15.33 7.86 4.07
CA THR A 274 -15.25 8.71 2.88
C THR A 274 -13.97 9.56 2.90
N ASN A 275 -13.54 10.01 1.72
CA ASN A 275 -12.38 10.91 1.58
C ASN A 275 -12.51 12.14 2.50
N GLN A 276 -13.68 12.75 2.52
CA GLN A 276 -13.93 13.97 3.31
C GLN A 276 -13.89 13.69 4.81
N GLN A 277 -14.46 12.58 5.28
CA GLN A 277 -14.38 12.19 6.69
C GLN A 277 -12.92 11.95 7.14
N ALA A 278 -12.12 11.26 6.32
CA ALA A 278 -10.70 11.05 6.62
C ALA A 278 -9.93 12.39 6.68
N ALA A 279 -10.16 13.28 5.71
CA ALA A 279 -9.55 14.60 5.69
C ALA A 279 -9.95 15.46 6.90
N GLU A 280 -11.22 15.42 7.31
CA GLU A 280 -11.70 16.13 8.49
C GLU A 280 -11.10 15.59 9.78
N ILE A 281 -10.96 14.26 9.91
CA ILE A 281 -10.26 13.65 11.06
C ILE A 281 -8.83 14.17 11.14
N VAL A 282 -8.08 14.18 10.03
CA VAL A 282 -6.70 14.71 10.00
C VAL A 282 -6.65 16.19 10.33
N HIS A 283 -7.59 16.99 9.80
CA HIS A 283 -7.59 18.44 9.99
C HIS A 283 -7.97 18.88 11.41
N LEU A 284 -8.91 18.19 12.05
CA LEU A 284 -9.50 18.61 13.33
C LEU A 284 -8.81 18.00 14.57
N ASN A 285 -7.85 17.08 14.38
CA ASN A 285 -7.19 16.38 15.48
C ASN A 285 -5.68 16.65 15.52
N PRO A 286 -5.03 16.45 16.69
CA PRO A 286 -3.58 16.49 16.79
C PRO A 286 -2.93 15.48 15.84
N ARG A 287 -1.78 15.87 15.27
CA ARG A 287 -0.98 15.01 14.38
C ARG A 287 -0.49 13.72 15.05
N ARG A 288 -0.29 13.76 16.37
CA ARG A 288 0.26 12.63 17.12
C ARG A 288 -0.76 11.51 17.16
N GLY A 289 -0.37 10.32 16.70
CA GLY A 289 -1.25 9.16 16.58
C GLY A 289 -2.36 9.33 15.54
N ILE A 290 -2.24 10.23 14.56
CA ILE A 290 -3.33 10.50 13.62
C ILE A 290 -3.63 9.32 12.68
N ALA A 291 -2.61 8.58 12.23
CA ALA A 291 -2.83 7.37 11.42
C ALA A 291 -3.58 6.30 12.22
N ARG A 292 -3.19 6.07 13.49
CA ARG A 292 -3.91 5.21 14.43
C ARG A 292 -5.36 5.67 14.65
N ARG A 293 -5.61 6.98 14.71
CA ARG A 293 -6.96 7.53 14.86
C ARG A 293 -7.85 7.25 13.64
N LEU A 294 -7.30 7.33 12.43
CA LEU A 294 -8.01 6.97 11.20
C LEU A 294 -8.39 5.49 11.20
N ILE A 295 -7.46 4.60 11.56
CA ILE A 295 -7.73 3.16 11.72
C ILE A 295 -8.85 2.94 12.75
N LYS A 296 -8.75 3.55 13.94
CA LYS A 296 -9.77 3.42 14.98
C LYS A 296 -11.15 3.87 14.49
N ALA A 297 -11.22 4.96 13.72
CA ALA A 297 -12.48 5.43 13.13
C ALA A 297 -13.06 4.44 12.11
N ALA A 298 -12.22 3.80 11.30
CA ALA A 298 -12.65 2.76 10.36
C ALA A 298 -13.17 1.52 11.10
N VAL A 299 -12.44 1.02 12.10
CA VAL A 299 -12.85 -0.14 12.91
C VAL A 299 -14.14 0.17 13.71
N GLN A 300 -14.31 1.40 14.20
CA GLN A 300 -15.57 1.84 14.82
C GLN A 300 -16.74 1.84 13.82
N SER A 301 -16.52 2.26 12.58
CA SER A 301 -17.51 2.19 11.50
C SER A 301 -17.88 0.74 11.18
N ALA A 302 -16.90 -0.17 11.11
CA ALA A 302 -17.10 -1.61 10.95
C ALA A 302 -17.95 -2.20 12.08
N ALA A 303 -17.58 -1.93 13.33
CA ALA A 303 -18.30 -2.38 14.52
C ALA A 303 -19.76 -1.90 14.51
N LYS A 304 -19.98 -0.63 14.15
CA LYS A 304 -21.34 -0.06 14.03
C LYS A 304 -22.16 -0.77 12.96
N ARG A 305 -21.59 -1.07 11.78
CA ARG A 305 -22.28 -1.82 10.71
C ARG A 305 -22.65 -3.24 11.14
N ALA A 306 -21.83 -3.84 11.99
CA ALA A 306 -22.05 -5.16 12.57
C ALA A 306 -22.96 -5.16 13.82
N ASN A 307 -23.47 -4.01 14.24
CA ASN A 307 -24.23 -3.84 15.50
C ASN A 307 -23.48 -4.39 16.73
N MET A 308 -22.17 -4.13 16.80
CA MET A 308 -21.32 -4.55 17.91
C MET A 308 -20.54 -3.38 18.52
N GLU A 309 -20.13 -3.52 19.79
CA GLU A 309 -19.26 -2.56 20.45
C GLU A 309 -17.85 -2.57 19.85
N TYR A 310 -17.22 -1.40 19.75
CA TYR A 310 -15.85 -1.27 19.22
C TYR A 310 -14.86 -2.19 19.96
N ARG A 311 -14.93 -2.24 21.29
CA ARG A 311 -14.05 -3.09 22.10
C ARG A 311 -14.26 -4.56 21.79
N ALA A 312 -15.51 -4.98 21.58
CA ALA A 312 -15.81 -6.37 21.24
C ALA A 312 -15.22 -6.78 19.89
N LEU A 313 -15.18 -5.88 18.91
CA LEU A 313 -14.54 -6.13 17.61
C LEU A 313 -13.02 -6.13 17.74
N ARG A 314 -12.45 -5.10 18.39
CA ARG A 314 -11.02 -4.97 18.65
C ARG A 314 -10.49 -6.19 19.40
N ASP A 315 -11.19 -6.74 20.37
CA ASP A 315 -10.66 -7.87 21.16
C ASP A 315 -10.74 -9.22 20.42
N LEU A 316 -11.28 -9.25 19.19
CA LEU A 316 -11.21 -10.42 18.32
C LEU A 316 -9.78 -10.69 17.86
N GLN A 317 -9.44 -11.96 17.76
CA GLN A 317 -8.19 -12.45 17.19
C GLN A 317 -8.11 -12.20 15.68
N GLY A 318 -6.89 -12.22 15.14
CA GLY A 318 -6.63 -12.23 13.70
C GLY A 318 -7.43 -13.35 13.01
N GLY A 319 -7.93 -13.07 11.81
CA GLY A 319 -8.82 -13.93 11.04
C GLY A 319 -10.29 -13.80 11.45
N SER A 320 -10.61 -13.59 12.73
CA SER A 320 -11.99 -13.32 13.17
C SER A 320 -12.43 -11.88 12.89
N ARG A 321 -11.47 -10.93 12.92
CA ARG A 321 -11.70 -9.53 12.52
C ARG A 321 -12.06 -9.39 11.05
N ARG A 322 -11.52 -10.25 10.18
CA ARG A 322 -11.74 -10.27 8.72
C ARG A 322 -13.21 -10.34 8.30
N VAL A 323 -14.08 -10.84 9.18
CA VAL A 323 -15.54 -10.84 8.94
C VAL A 323 -16.11 -9.42 8.87
N TYR A 324 -15.46 -8.45 9.51
CA TYR A 324 -15.99 -7.10 9.74
C TYR A 324 -15.22 -5.99 9.02
N HIS A 325 -13.91 -6.15 8.86
CA HIS A 325 -13.04 -5.22 8.13
C HIS A 325 -11.81 -5.96 7.57
N ASP A 326 -11.16 -5.40 6.55
CA ASP A 326 -9.86 -5.88 6.05
C ASP A 326 -8.69 -5.43 6.92
N ASP A 327 -7.49 -5.90 6.62
CA ASP A 327 -6.26 -5.24 7.06
C ASP A 327 -6.30 -3.75 6.68
N ILE A 328 -5.77 -2.88 7.55
CA ILE A 328 -5.83 -1.43 7.33
C ILE A 328 -4.44 -0.84 7.50
N THR A 329 -3.90 -0.27 6.42
CA THR A 329 -2.66 0.50 6.42
C THR A 329 -2.96 1.96 6.17
N VAL A 330 -2.34 2.86 6.96
CA VAL A 330 -2.50 4.31 6.79
C VAL A 330 -1.16 5.04 6.98
N VAL A 331 -0.80 5.87 6.01
CA VAL A 331 0.29 6.85 6.11
C VAL A 331 -0.28 8.25 5.87
N VAL A 332 -0.13 9.13 6.85
CA VAL A 332 -0.49 10.55 6.74
C VAL A 332 0.77 11.38 6.66
N VAL A 333 0.96 12.12 5.58
CA VAL A 333 2.13 12.99 5.34
C VAL A 333 1.70 14.45 5.40
N PHE A 334 2.20 15.20 6.37
CA PHE A 334 1.98 16.64 6.49
C PHE A 334 2.98 17.44 5.65
N LEU A 335 2.48 18.52 5.04
CA LEU A 335 3.22 19.39 4.13
C LEU A 335 3.27 20.81 4.73
N ASP A 336 4.31 21.07 5.51
CA ASP A 336 4.55 22.34 6.22
C ASP A 336 5.42 23.33 5.43
N GLY A 337 5.88 22.91 4.25
CA GLY A 337 6.89 23.62 3.47
C GLY A 337 8.31 23.14 3.79
N PRO A 338 9.34 23.71 3.13
CA PRO A 338 10.72 23.24 3.27
C PRO A 338 11.21 23.34 4.72
N SER A 339 11.67 22.22 5.28
CA SER A 339 12.32 22.18 6.59
C SER A 339 13.71 22.81 6.52
N ARG A 340 14.10 23.57 7.56
CA ARG A 340 15.48 24.07 7.74
C ARG A 340 16.37 23.11 8.51
N PHE A 341 15.84 21.97 8.92
CA PHE A 341 16.55 21.00 9.75
C PHE A 341 17.02 19.82 8.90
N ASN A 342 18.24 19.36 9.17
CA ASN A 342 18.72 18.09 8.62
C ASN A 342 17.82 16.96 9.12
N VAL A 343 17.19 16.26 8.18
CA VAL A 343 16.37 15.09 8.45
C VAL A 343 17.25 13.85 8.35
N GLN A 344 17.08 12.94 9.29
CA GLN A 344 17.76 11.65 9.22
C GLN A 344 17.12 10.81 8.11
N GLN A 345 17.96 10.30 7.20
CA GLN A 345 17.52 9.42 6.14
C GLN A 345 17.26 8.02 6.70
N LEU A 346 15.99 7.62 6.73
CA LEU A 346 15.52 6.41 7.42
C LEU A 346 14.61 5.58 6.52
N SER A 347 14.74 4.27 6.62
CA SER A 347 13.80 3.27 6.11
C SER A 347 12.91 2.81 7.25
N LEU A 348 11.59 2.97 7.12
CA LEU A 348 10.61 2.57 8.11
C LEU A 348 9.61 1.62 7.48
N LYS A 349 9.45 0.43 8.03
CA LYS A 349 8.56 -0.61 7.54
C LYS A 349 7.55 -0.98 8.62
N ALA A 350 6.30 -1.20 8.23
CA ALA A 350 5.28 -1.66 9.16
C ALA A 350 5.69 -3.00 9.81
N PHE A 351 5.36 -3.15 11.10
CA PHE A 351 5.72 -4.32 11.94
C PHE A 351 7.22 -4.60 12.08
N GLU A 352 8.08 -3.65 11.74
CA GLU A 352 9.52 -3.69 12.02
C GLU A 352 9.87 -2.67 13.11
N ASP A 353 10.63 -3.11 14.11
CA ASP A 353 10.96 -2.28 15.28
C ASP A 353 12.04 -1.23 14.96
N GLU A 354 13.07 -1.65 14.24
CA GLU A 354 14.25 -0.85 13.93
C GLU A 354 14.10 -0.15 12.58
N ALA A 355 14.43 1.15 12.56
CA ALA A 355 14.55 1.89 11.31
C ALA A 355 15.89 1.54 10.65
N GLY A 356 15.84 1.22 9.36
CA GLY A 356 17.04 1.05 8.53
C GLY A 356 17.58 2.39 8.01
N VAL A 357 18.71 2.33 7.29
CA VAL A 357 19.20 3.46 6.50
C VAL A 357 18.47 3.46 5.16
N SER A 358 17.98 4.62 4.74
CA SER A 358 17.31 4.77 3.45
C SER A 358 18.31 4.82 2.31
N GLU A 359 18.03 4.08 1.23
CA GLU A 359 18.84 4.08 0.00
C GLU A 359 18.73 5.40 -0.79
N PHE A 360 17.89 6.36 -0.40
CA PHE A 360 17.94 7.71 -0.98
C PHE A 360 19.35 8.35 -0.86
N GLN A 361 20.14 7.98 0.15
CA GLN A 361 21.50 8.51 0.34
C GLN A 361 22.38 8.28 -0.89
N SER A 362 22.21 7.11 -1.52
CA SER A 362 23.00 6.71 -2.68
C SER A 362 22.73 7.51 -3.96
N LEU A 363 21.57 8.18 -4.06
CA LEU A 363 21.24 9.00 -5.24
C LEU A 363 22.11 10.26 -5.29
N HIS A 364 22.44 10.81 -4.11
CA HIS A 364 23.23 12.03 -3.98
C HIS A 364 24.75 11.80 -4.12
N ASP A 365 25.23 10.56 -3.96
CA ASP A 365 26.65 10.24 -4.08
C ASP A 365 27.14 10.12 -5.55
N LEU A 366 26.22 10.18 -6.53
CA LEU A 366 26.48 9.91 -7.96
C LEU A 366 25.95 10.99 -8.93
N MET A 367 25.16 11.95 -8.44
CA MET A 367 24.75 13.16 -9.18
C MET A 367 25.65 14.33 -8.79
#